data_AF-A0A7K2XF80-F1
#
_entry.id   AF-A0A7K2XF80-F1
#
_cell.length_a   1.000
_cell.length_b   1.000
_cell.length_c   1.000
_cell.angle_alpha   90.00
_cell.angle_beta   90.00
_cell.angle_gamma   90.00
#
_symmetry.space_group_name_H-M   'P 1'
#
loop_
_entity.id
_entity.type
_entity.pdbx_description
1 polymer ?
#
loop_
_entity_poly.entity_id
_entity_poly.type
_entity_poly.pdbx_seq_one_letter_code
_entity_poly.pdbx_strand_id
1 'polypeptide(L)' 'REAADEPGTFYASHVHNPYFTQGTKTYVYELWEELGGRLPDTIVVPVGNGTLLLGAALALDELRRHGLADTRPALVAVQ' A
#
# COMPACT_ATOMS: atom_id res chain seq x y z
N ARG A 1 12.31 -5.65 -21.16
CA ARG A 1 12.49 -4.41 -20.38
C ARG A 1 13.30 -3.40 -21.19
N GLU A 2 14.30 -3.87 -21.92
CA GLU A 2 15.15 -3.10 -22.86
C GLU A 2 14.41 -2.05 -23.70
N ALA A 3 13.25 -2.37 -24.30
CA ALA A 3 12.50 -1.39 -25.10
C ALA A 3 12.05 -0.14 -24.31
N ALA A 4 11.87 -0.26 -22.99
CA ALA A 4 11.50 0.86 -22.13
C ALA A 4 12.72 1.66 -21.62
N ASP A 5 13.93 1.18 -21.88
CA ASP A 5 15.17 1.89 -21.53
C ASP A 5 15.62 2.82 -22.68
N GLU A 6 14.92 2.80 -23.82
CA GLU A 6 15.17 3.69 -24.95
C GLU A 6 14.76 5.14 -24.63
N PRO A 7 15.57 6.15 -25.03
CA PRO A 7 15.24 7.55 -24.80
C PRO A 7 13.86 7.93 -25.38
N GLY A 8 13.00 8.51 -24.54
CA GLY A 8 11.66 8.94 -24.93
C GLY A 8 10.57 7.87 -24.77
N THR A 9 10.92 6.63 -24.42
CA THR A 9 9.94 5.57 -24.17
C THR A 9 9.52 5.54 -22.71
N PHE A 10 8.21 5.60 -22.45
CA PHE A 10 7.66 5.49 -21.10
C PHE A 10 7.49 4.00 -20.70
N TYR A 11 8.00 3.63 -19.53
CA TYR A 11 7.73 2.31 -18.96
C TYR A 11 6.28 2.23 -18.46
N ALA A 12 5.42 1.59 -19.25
CA ALA A 12 3.98 1.56 -19.01
C ALA A 12 3.50 0.73 -17.79
N SER A 13 4.38 -0.07 -17.17
CA SER A 13 3.99 -0.87 -16.00
C SER A 13 4.05 -0.06 -14.71
N HIS A 14 3.01 -0.23 -13.90
CA HIS A 14 2.83 0.47 -12.63
C HIS A 14 3.84 0.05 -11.56
N VAL A 15 4.48 -1.12 -11.71
CA VAL A 15 5.36 -1.72 -10.70
C VAL A 15 6.58 -0.84 -10.39
N HIS A 16 7.02 -0.03 -11.35
CA HIS A 16 8.17 0.87 -11.20
C HIS A 16 7.78 2.33 -11.05
N ASN A 17 6.48 2.61 -11.04
CA ASN A 17 5.99 3.95 -10.78
C ASN A 17 5.94 4.20 -9.26
N PRO A 18 6.75 5.13 -8.71
CA PRO A 18 6.77 5.38 -7.27
C PRO A 18 5.41 5.87 -6.74
N TYR A 19 4.62 6.55 -7.58
CA TYR A 19 3.28 7.02 -7.22
C TYR A 19 2.28 5.87 -7.12
N PHE A 20 2.51 4.75 -7.79
CA PHE A 20 1.58 3.63 -7.73
C PHE A 20 1.49 3.09 -6.29
N THR A 21 2.61 2.92 -5.60
CA THR A 21 2.61 2.49 -4.19
C THR A 21 1.88 3.51 -3.30
N GLN A 22 2.07 4.81 -3.55
CA GLN A 22 1.37 5.89 -2.82
C GLN A 22 -0.14 5.91 -3.10
N GLY A 23 -0.58 5.51 -4.30
CA GLY A 23 -1.99 5.28 -4.58
C GLY A 23 -2.51 4.05 -3.86
N THR A 24 -1.77 2.93 -3.88
CA THR A 24 -2.23 1.69 -3.24
C THR A 24 -2.38 1.79 -1.73
N LYS A 25 -1.70 2.71 -1.04
CA LYS A 25 -1.85 2.80 0.42
C LYS A 25 -3.20 3.40 0.84
N THR A 26 -3.91 4.09 -0.04
CA THR A 26 -5.12 4.85 0.32
C THR A 26 -6.26 3.97 0.82
N TYR A 27 -6.37 2.72 0.33
CA TYR A 27 -7.43 1.81 0.79
C TYR A 27 -7.35 1.53 2.30
N VAL A 28 -6.16 1.64 2.92
CA VAL A 28 -6.02 1.49 4.38
C VAL A 28 -6.47 2.75 5.12
N TYR A 29 -6.31 3.93 4.54
CA TYR A 29 -6.91 5.15 5.09
C TYR A 29 -8.43 5.09 5.00
N GLU A 30 -8.96 4.68 3.84
CA GLU A 30 -10.39 4.48 3.63
C GLU A 30 -10.95 3.49 4.66
N LEU A 31 -10.27 2.35 4.86
CA LEU A 31 -10.63 1.38 5.90
C LEU A 31 -10.64 1.98 7.31
N TRP A 32 -9.62 2.77 7.67
CA TRP A 32 -9.53 3.45 8.96
C TRP A 32 -10.67 4.47 9.15
N GLU A 33 -10.99 5.25 8.12
CA GLU A 33 -12.09 6.23 8.11
C GLU A 33 -13.44 5.52 8.26
N GLU A 34 -13.71 4.49 7.45
CA GLU A 34 -14.97 3.73 7.45
C GLU A 34 -15.22 2.99 8.77
N LEU A 35 -14.17 2.55 9.46
CA LEU A 35 -14.26 1.88 10.77
C LEU A 35 -14.30 2.85 11.96
N GLY A 36 -14.41 4.15 11.69
CA GLY A 36 -14.54 5.20 12.71
C GLY A 36 -13.24 5.47 13.44
N GLY A 37 -12.13 5.56 12.71
CA GLY A 37 -10.81 5.83 13.26
C GLY A 37 -10.14 4.62 13.93
N ARG A 38 -10.60 3.40 13.60
CA ARG A 38 -10.08 2.14 14.15
C ARG A 38 -9.64 1.23 13.03
N LEU A 39 -8.73 0.32 13.35
CA LEU A 39 -8.26 -0.71 12.43
C LEU A 39 -8.48 -2.09 13.05
N PRO A 40 -8.72 -3.13 12.21
CA PRO A 40 -8.79 -4.50 12.70
C PRO A 40 -7.43 -4.96 13.22
N ASP A 41 -7.40 -5.99 14.07
CA ASP A 41 -6.15 -6.57 14.57
C ASP A 41 -5.34 -7.27 13.47
N THR A 42 -5.98 -7.65 12.36
CA THR A 42 -5.34 -8.32 11.23
C THR A 42 -5.93 -7.83 9.91
N ILE A 43 -5.05 -7.58 8.94
CA ILE A 43 -5.41 -7.26 7.56
C ILE A 43 -4.78 -8.34 6.68
N VAL A 44 -5.64 -9.09 5.98
CA VAL A 44 -5.23 -10.14 5.05
C VAL A 44 -5.22 -9.56 3.64
N VAL A 45 -4.09 -9.64 2.95
CA VAL A 45 -3.88 -9.00 1.65
C VAL A 45 -3.45 -10.06 0.62
N PRO A 46 -4.14 -10.19 -0.53
CA PRO A 46 -3.67 -11.01 -1.63
C PRO A 46 -2.39 -10.42 -2.21
N VAL A 47 -1.41 -11.27 -2.52
CA VAL A 47 -0.08 -10.86 -2.97
C VAL A 47 0.21 -11.45 -4.35
N GLY A 48 0.25 -10.57 -5.36
CA GLY A 48 0.87 -10.85 -6.66
C GLY A 48 2.27 -10.24 -6.73
N ASN A 49 2.35 -8.94 -7.03
CA ASN A 49 3.61 -8.18 -7.01
C ASN A 49 3.97 -7.60 -5.62
N GLY A 50 3.06 -7.73 -4.64
CA GLY A 50 3.27 -7.22 -3.29
C GLY A 50 3.06 -5.72 -3.09
N THR A 51 2.76 -4.94 -4.12
CA THR A 51 2.58 -3.49 -3.96
C THR A 51 1.41 -3.11 -3.04
N LEU A 52 0.30 -3.87 -3.05
CA LEU A 52 -0.80 -3.67 -2.10
C LEU A 52 -0.36 -3.89 -0.64
N LEU A 53 0.42 -4.95 -0.39
CA LEU A 53 0.97 -5.25 0.94
C LEU A 53 1.92 -4.14 1.41
N LEU A 54 2.79 -3.65 0.51
CA LEU A 54 3.70 -2.53 0.79
C LEU A 54 2.92 -1.23 1.06
N GLY A 55 1.90 -0.94 0.25
CA GLY A 55 1.00 0.19 0.46
C GLY A 55 0.35 0.12 1.84
N ALA A 56 -0.17 -1.04 2.22
CA ALA A 56 -0.76 -1.25 3.54
C ALA A 56 0.23 -0.97 4.68
N ALA A 57 1.45 -1.52 4.58
CA ALA A 57 2.50 -1.29 5.57
C ALA A 57 2.83 0.20 5.73
N LEU A 58 2.92 0.94 4.62
CA LEU A 58 3.18 2.38 4.64
C LEU A 58 2.04 3.17 5.28
N ALA A 59 0.79 2.91 4.90
CA ALA A 59 -0.37 3.60 5.48
C ALA A 59 -0.48 3.37 7.00
N LEU A 60 -0.30 2.13 7.46
CA LEU A 60 -0.32 1.81 8.90
C LEU A 60 0.76 2.58 9.66
N ASP A 61 1.97 2.65 9.11
CA ASP A 61 3.09 3.34 9.72
C ASP A 61 2.89 4.87 9.73
N GLU A 62 2.28 5.44 8.69
CA GLU A 62 1.91 6.86 8.64
C GLU A 62 0.78 7.21 9.63
N LEU A 63 -0.32 6.46 9.66
CA LEU A 63 -1.40 6.66 10.63
C LEU A 63 -0.86 6.66 12.06
N ARG A 64 0.05 5.73 12.36
CA ARG A 64 0.69 5.63 13.68
C ARG A 64 1.64 6.80 13.96
N ARG A 65 2.44 7.25 12.99
CA ARG A 65 3.31 8.43 13.13
C ARG A 65 2.50 9.72 13.38
N HIS A 66 1.31 9.80 12.82
CA HIS A 66 0.42 10.94 13.00
C HIS A 66 -0.48 10.84 14.25
N GLY A 67 -0.36 9.77 15.05
CA GLY A 67 -1.17 9.57 16.26
C GLY A 67 -2.65 9.28 15.95
N LEU A 68 -2.96 8.79 14.75
CA LEU A 68 -4.31 8.47 14.29
C LEU A 68 -4.69 7.01 14.54
N ALA A 69 -3.71 6.15 14.80
CA ALA A 69 -3.92 4.75 15.16
C ALA A 69 -2.92 4.32 16.24
N ASP A 70 -3.43 3.67 17.30
CA ASP A 70 -2.62 3.14 18.40
C ASP A 70 -2.23 1.67 18.19
N THR A 71 -2.96 0.96 17.33
CA THR A 71 -2.73 -0.46 17.04
C THR A 71 -1.77 -0.64 15.86
N ARG A 72 -1.02 -1.74 15.87
CA ARG A 72 -0.29 -2.25 14.71
C ARG A 72 -0.98 -3.54 14.23
N PRO A 73 -1.92 -3.45 13.27
CA PRO A 73 -2.52 -4.62 12.67
C PRO A 73 -1.46 -5.59 12.14
N ALA A 74 -1.66 -6.88 12.35
CA ALA A 74 -0.87 -7.90 11.66
C ALA A 74 -1.19 -7.87 10.17
N LEU A 75 -0.18 -7.72 9.32
CA LEU A 75 -0.33 -7.83 7.87
C LEU A 75 -0.04 -9.28 7.45
N VAL A 76 -1.05 -9.96 6.91
CA VAL A 76 -0.95 -11.35 6.45
C VAL A 76 -1.03 -11.38 4.93
N ALA A 77 0.05 -11.82 4.29
CA ALA A 77 0.11 -12.03 2.86
C ALA A 77 -0.47 -13.40 2.47
N VAL A 78 -1.29 -13.44 1.42
CA VAL A 78 -1.82 -14.69 0.83
C VAL A 78 -1.48 -14.72 -0.66
N GLN A 79 -0.90 -15.82 -1.14
CA GLN A 79 -0.51 -16.02 -2.54
C GLN A 79 -1.20 -17.25 -3.11
#